data_AF-A0A366I2Y8-F1
#
_entry.id   AF-A0A366I2Y8-F1
#
_cell.length_a   1.000
_cell.length_b   1.000
_cell.length_c   1.000
_cell.angle_alpha   90.00
_cell.angle_beta   90.00
_cell.angle_gamma   90.00
#
_symmetry.space_group_name_H-M   'P 1'
#
loop_
_entity.id
_entity.type
_entity.pdbx_description
1 polymer ?
#
loop_
_entity_poly.entity_id
_entity_poly.type
_entity_poly.pdbx_seq_one_letter_code
_entity_poly.pdbx_strand_id
1 'polypeptide(L)'
;MRDDIYNETIIEFEKKRTLKEINQNKRKQEMYKSYPRLEEIANQLNYMGIELAKSISTGPSNMNGIKTFEKKTQELVEERTQILVNAGYAKDYLEIEYDCPACHDMGIIEQNTCSCFTKALIRKYYQQSNLDKVLSIENFDTFRLDCYDEDKSKFGVSPRLNIQNIYLMAVNFVEKFDSQYENLYLYGNSGLGKTFISHCIAKELLDKGKSVIYQTATDLIDSIRRNKFNQNIQVNTLSYLYQCDLLIIDDLGTESLTEFANNELFNLLNRRLMDQKSTVISTNLSLKELQKRYSTRLTSRIIGNFTFLKFIGDDIRLKKAKLL
;
A
#
# COMPACT_ATOMS: atom_id res chain seq x y z
N MET A 1 -1.46 -18.67 9.56
CA MET A 1 -0.71 -18.12 8.40
C MET A 1 -0.93 -16.62 8.18
N ARG A 2 -2.17 -16.11 7.99
CA ARG A 2 -2.40 -14.65 7.88
C ARG A 2 -2.24 -13.89 9.21
N ASP A 3 -2.69 -14.51 10.30
CA ASP A 3 -2.50 -13.96 11.64
C ASP A 3 -1.02 -13.92 12.03
N ASP A 4 -0.23 -14.89 11.57
CA ASP A 4 1.22 -14.94 11.80
C ASP A 4 1.93 -13.76 11.12
N ILE A 5 1.63 -13.49 9.84
CA ILE A 5 2.21 -12.34 9.11
C ILE A 5 1.82 -11.01 9.76
N TYR A 6 0.54 -10.88 10.16
CA TYR A 6 0.06 -9.67 10.81
C TYR A 6 0.79 -9.45 12.14
N ASN A 7 0.90 -10.49 12.97
CA ASN A 7 1.61 -10.44 14.25
C ASN A 7 3.11 -10.19 14.06
N GLU A 8 3.75 -10.82 13.07
CA GLU A 8 5.14 -10.55 12.70
C GLU A 8 5.35 -9.08 12.29
N THR A 9 4.38 -8.49 11.60
CA THR A 9 4.42 -7.06 11.22
C THR A 9 4.28 -6.16 12.44
N ILE A 10 3.42 -6.51 13.40
CA ILE A 10 3.32 -5.79 14.68
C ILE A 10 4.67 -5.82 15.41
N ILE A 11 5.26 -7.02 15.55
CA ILE A 11 6.55 -7.20 16.23
C ILE A 11 7.65 -6.39 15.53
N GLU A 12 7.63 -6.29 14.20
CA GLU A 12 8.57 -5.44 13.45
C GLU A 12 8.43 -3.96 13.81
N PHE A 13 7.21 -3.43 13.87
CA PHE A 13 6.95 -2.03 14.24
C PHE A 13 7.31 -1.76 15.72
N GLU A 14 7.06 -2.71 16.63
CA GLU A 14 7.49 -2.61 18.03
C GLU A 14 9.03 -2.56 18.17
N LYS A 15 9.74 -3.46 17.46
CA LYS A 15 11.21 -3.46 17.42
C LYS A 15 11.75 -2.15 16.89
N LYS A 16 11.14 -1.65 15.81
CA LYS A 16 11.51 -0.38 15.20
C LYS A 16 11.40 0.78 16.18
N ARG A 17 10.26 0.91 16.87
CA ARG A 17 10.06 1.93 17.92
C ARG A 17 11.06 1.80 19.06
N THR A 18 11.29 0.58 19.54
CA THR A 18 12.27 0.31 20.59
C THR A 18 13.67 0.78 20.16
N LEU A 19 14.08 0.53 18.92
CA LEU A 19 15.35 1.00 18.38
C LEU A 19 15.43 2.53 18.32
N LYS A 20 14.34 3.21 17.94
CA LYS A 20 14.28 4.68 17.92
C LYS A 20 14.42 5.27 19.33
N GLU A 21 13.76 4.69 20.33
CA GLU A 21 13.88 5.09 21.74
C GLU A 21 15.31 4.88 22.27
N ILE A 22 15.92 3.72 21.97
CA ILE A 22 17.32 3.44 22.32
C ILE A 22 18.26 4.49 21.70
N ASN A 23 18.09 4.82 20.43
CA ASN A 23 18.92 5.80 19.75
C ASN A 23 18.71 7.21 20.32
N GLN A 24 17.48 7.61 20.63
CA GLN A 24 17.19 8.88 21.29
C GLN A 24 17.88 8.94 22.67
N ASN A 25 17.79 7.88 23.46
CA ASN A 25 18.41 7.82 24.77
C ASN A 25 19.94 7.92 24.70
N LYS A 26 20.57 7.28 23.70
CA LYS A 26 22.02 7.45 23.45
C LYS A 26 22.37 8.90 23.16
N ARG A 27 21.64 9.56 22.24
CA ARG A 27 21.84 10.99 21.92
C ARG A 27 21.68 11.87 23.17
N LYS A 28 20.64 11.64 23.98
CA LYS A 28 20.42 12.36 25.24
C LYS A 28 21.59 12.17 26.21
N GLN A 29 22.04 10.93 26.43
CA GLN A 29 23.16 10.64 27.33
C GLN A 29 24.47 11.30 26.88
N GLU A 30 24.76 11.28 25.58
CA GLU A 30 25.94 11.96 25.02
C GLU A 30 25.86 13.48 25.21
N MET A 31 24.68 14.05 24.95
CA MET A 31 24.45 15.49 25.10
C MET A 31 24.45 15.94 26.55
N TYR A 32 23.90 15.16 27.48
CA TYR A 32 23.90 15.50 28.91
C TYR A 32 25.29 15.43 29.52
N LYS A 33 26.13 14.48 29.07
CA LYS A 33 27.55 14.44 29.47
C LYS A 33 28.32 15.67 28.99
N SER A 34 28.05 16.13 27.77
CA SER A 34 28.77 17.25 27.16
C SER A 34 28.22 18.62 27.59
N TYR A 35 26.91 18.69 27.85
CA TYR A 35 26.17 19.88 28.22
C TYR A 35 25.20 19.56 29.38
N PRO A 36 25.69 19.49 30.63
CA PRO A 36 24.88 19.10 31.81
C PRO A 36 23.63 19.97 32.00
N ARG A 37 23.69 21.23 31.56
CA ARG A 37 22.55 22.16 31.58
C ARG A 37 21.31 21.61 30.84
N LEU A 38 21.49 20.80 29.80
CA LEU A 38 20.38 20.16 29.09
C LEU A 38 19.61 19.17 29.99
N GLU A 39 20.32 18.45 30.86
CA GLU A 39 19.69 17.52 31.82
C GLU A 39 18.94 18.28 32.92
N GLU A 40 19.53 19.37 33.42
CA GLU A 40 18.86 20.26 34.38
C GLU A 40 17.56 20.82 33.82
N ILE A 41 17.58 21.33 32.59
CA ILE A 41 16.38 21.85 31.90
C ILE A 41 15.33 20.74 31.78
N ALA A 42 15.71 19.53 31.36
CA ALA A 42 14.79 18.40 31.24
C ALA A 42 14.14 18.04 32.59
N ASN A 43 14.91 18.03 33.68
CA ASN A 43 14.41 17.77 35.02
C ASN A 43 13.47 18.89 35.51
N GLN A 44 13.79 20.15 35.24
CA GLN A 44 12.94 21.30 35.57
C GLN A 44 11.60 21.22 34.83
N LEU A 45 11.62 20.96 33.52
CA LEU A 45 10.43 20.80 32.70
C LEU A 45 9.55 19.64 33.19
N ASN A 46 10.14 18.49 33.53
CA ASN A 46 9.41 17.35 34.08
C ASN A 46 8.74 17.67 35.43
N TYR A 47 9.49 18.27 36.36
CA TYR A 47 8.97 18.66 37.67
C TYR A 47 7.80 19.64 37.53
N MET A 48 8.00 20.65 36.69
CA MET A 48 6.99 21.63 36.33
C MET A 48 5.73 20.95 35.77
N GLY A 49 5.86 20.05 34.79
CA GLY A 49 4.70 19.33 34.23
C GLY A 49 3.89 18.55 35.27
N ILE A 50 4.58 17.92 36.22
CA ILE A 50 3.94 17.20 37.33
C ILE A 50 3.19 18.16 38.27
N GLU A 51 3.78 19.31 38.62
CA GLU A 51 3.10 20.33 39.43
C GLU A 51 1.84 20.87 38.75
N LEU A 52 1.93 21.17 37.44
CA LEU A 52 0.79 21.65 36.67
C LEU A 52 -0.34 20.61 36.67
N ALA A 53 -0.03 19.34 36.39
CA ALA A 53 -1.02 18.26 36.40
C ALA A 53 -1.74 18.14 37.76
N LYS A 54 -0.99 18.20 38.86
CA LYS A 54 -1.57 18.19 40.22
C LYS A 54 -2.49 19.39 40.47
N SER A 55 -2.09 20.58 40.04
CA SER A 55 -2.87 21.81 40.24
C SER A 55 -4.17 21.84 39.44
N ILE A 56 -4.21 21.20 38.27
CA ILE A 56 -5.42 21.09 37.44
C ILE A 56 -6.41 20.09 38.08
N SER A 57 -5.91 19.03 38.70
CA SER A 57 -6.75 18.00 39.34
C SER A 57 -7.44 18.48 40.63
N THR A 58 -6.99 19.56 41.27
CA THR A 58 -7.49 20.02 42.58
C THR A 58 -8.56 21.14 42.53
N GLY A 59 -9.03 21.56 41.34
CA GLY A 59 -10.12 22.55 41.20
C GLY A 59 -9.68 23.93 40.68
N PRO A 60 -10.62 24.81 40.27
CA PRO A 60 -10.39 25.70 39.14
C PRO A 60 -9.56 26.96 39.42
N SER A 61 -8.79 27.32 38.38
CA SER A 61 -8.39 28.69 37.97
C SER A 61 -7.32 29.43 38.76
N ASN A 62 -6.13 28.84 38.88
CA ASN A 62 -4.91 29.65 39.01
C ASN A 62 -4.40 30.10 37.62
N MET A 63 -5.18 30.90 36.88
CA MET A 63 -4.80 31.38 35.54
C MET A 63 -3.47 32.15 35.54
N ASN A 64 -3.15 32.84 36.64
CA ASN A 64 -1.86 33.50 36.80
C ASN A 64 -0.72 32.50 36.99
N GLY A 65 -0.94 31.43 37.74
CA GLY A 65 0.00 30.31 37.85
C GLY A 65 0.25 29.64 36.49
N ILE A 66 -0.80 29.42 35.70
CA ILE A 66 -0.71 28.83 34.35
C ILE A 66 0.09 29.74 33.41
N LYS A 67 -0.19 31.05 33.36
CA LYS A 67 0.57 31.98 32.51
C LYS A 67 2.05 32.08 32.91
N THR A 68 2.33 32.08 34.21
CA THR A 68 3.71 32.09 34.71
C THR A 68 4.44 30.80 34.35
N PHE A 69 3.72 29.67 34.39
CA PHE A 69 4.20 28.36 33.99
C PHE A 69 4.52 28.29 32.50
N GLU A 70 3.61 28.75 31.64
CA GLU A 70 3.78 28.82 30.18
C GLU A 70 5.02 29.62 29.83
N LYS A 71 5.18 30.81 30.42
CA LYS A 71 6.35 31.68 30.19
C LYS A 71 7.65 30.98 30.56
N LYS A 72 7.72 30.38 31.76
CA LYS A 72 8.95 29.71 32.24
C LYS A 72 9.27 28.45 31.44
N THR A 73 8.23 27.73 30.99
CA THR A 73 8.38 26.58 30.08
C THR A 73 8.98 27.04 28.75
N GLN A 74 8.49 28.15 28.21
CA GLN A 74 8.99 28.73 26.97
C GLN A 74 10.46 29.15 27.10
N GLU A 75 10.83 29.86 28.17
CA GLU A 75 12.22 30.28 28.44
C GLU A 75 13.18 29.07 28.48
N LEU A 76 12.78 27.99 29.15
CA LEU A 76 13.58 26.76 29.24
C LEU A 76 13.70 26.03 27.89
N VAL A 77 12.63 26.00 27.09
CA VAL A 77 12.64 25.39 25.75
C VAL A 77 13.51 26.20 24.78
N GLU A 78 13.49 27.53 24.89
CA GLU A 78 14.36 28.43 24.12
C GLU A 78 15.83 28.25 24.52
N GLU A 79 16.13 28.18 25.82
CA GLU A 79 17.48 27.91 26.33
C GLU A 79 18.01 26.57 25.81
N ARG A 80 17.20 25.50 25.91
CA ARG A 80 17.52 24.17 25.37
C ARG A 80 17.87 24.24 23.89
N THR A 81 17.06 24.97 23.11
CA THR A 81 17.24 25.12 21.67
C THR A 81 18.54 25.86 21.36
N GLN A 82 18.84 26.93 22.09
CA GLN A 82 20.05 27.71 21.90
C GLN A 82 21.31 26.89 22.19
N ILE A 83 21.31 26.07 23.24
CA ILE A 83 22.43 25.17 23.55
C ILE A 83 22.68 24.19 22.40
N LEU A 84 21.63 23.55 21.87
CA LEU A 84 21.75 22.61 20.75
C LEU A 84 22.29 23.28 19.49
N VAL A 85 21.73 24.42 19.11
CA VAL A 85 22.13 25.16 17.89
C VAL A 85 23.56 25.67 18.00
N ASN A 86 23.96 26.23 19.15
CA ASN A 86 25.34 26.68 19.38
C ASN A 86 26.37 25.55 19.33
N ALA A 87 25.95 24.35 19.73
CA ALA A 87 26.74 23.13 19.63
C ALA A 87 26.74 22.50 18.22
N GLY A 88 26.03 23.09 17.25
CA GLY A 88 25.96 22.62 15.86
C GLY A 88 24.91 21.55 15.59
N TYR A 89 23.98 21.30 16.51
CA TYR A 89 22.89 20.33 16.37
C TYR A 89 21.58 20.97 15.94
N ALA A 90 20.71 20.19 15.32
CA ALA A 90 19.34 20.61 15.02
C ALA A 90 18.54 20.86 16.30
N LYS A 91 17.56 21.77 16.24
CA LYS A 91 16.71 22.15 17.39
C LYS A 91 15.92 20.98 17.99
N ASP A 92 15.64 19.97 17.18
CA ASP A 92 14.87 18.75 17.47
C ASP A 92 15.77 17.52 17.62
N TYR A 93 17.09 17.69 17.72
CA TYR A 93 18.05 16.58 17.80
C TYR A 93 17.78 15.59 18.96
N LEU A 94 17.20 16.08 20.06
CA LEU A 94 16.86 15.26 21.23
C LEU A 94 15.47 14.60 21.12
N GLU A 95 14.68 14.93 20.11
CA GLU A 95 13.36 14.34 19.87
C GLU A 95 13.49 12.97 19.18
N ILE A 96 12.41 12.19 19.13
CA ILE A 96 12.40 10.90 18.41
C ILE A 96 12.20 11.16 16.92
N GLU A 97 13.07 10.60 16.08
CA GLU A 97 12.91 10.62 14.63
C GLU A 97 12.13 9.39 14.15
N TYR A 98 10.82 9.56 13.94
CA TYR A 98 9.97 8.51 13.40
C TYR A 98 10.15 8.38 11.89
N ASP A 99 10.08 7.15 11.36
CA ASP A 99 10.11 6.96 9.91
C ASP A 99 8.75 7.27 9.29
N CYS A 100 7.65 6.98 9.99
CA CYS A 100 6.32 7.40 9.59
C CYS A 100 5.80 8.51 10.51
N PRO A 101 5.77 9.78 10.04
CA PRO A 101 5.27 10.90 10.85
C PRO A 101 3.76 10.82 11.08
N ALA A 102 3.01 10.10 10.22
CA ALA A 102 1.56 10.01 10.34
C ALA A 102 1.10 9.13 11.51
N CYS A 103 1.80 8.03 11.79
CA CYS A 103 1.46 7.12 12.89
C CYS A 103 2.54 7.01 13.96
N HIS A 104 3.61 7.79 13.87
CA HIS A 104 4.77 7.72 14.75
C HIS A 104 5.30 6.28 14.94
N ASP A 105 5.41 5.56 13.82
CA ASP A 105 5.80 4.14 13.76
C ASP A 105 4.94 3.18 14.60
N MET A 106 3.71 3.57 14.98
CA MET A 106 2.75 2.65 15.62
C MET A 106 2.06 1.72 14.61
N GLY A 107 2.03 2.12 13.34
CA GLY A 107 1.34 1.37 12.29
C GLY A 107 -0.19 1.46 12.32
N ILE A 108 -0.77 2.16 13.30
CA ILE A 108 -2.21 2.39 13.46
C ILE A 108 -2.45 3.88 13.66
N ILE A 109 -3.51 4.40 13.06
CA ILE A 109 -4.03 5.77 13.28
C ILE A 109 -5.46 5.61 13.78
N GLU A 110 -5.71 6.04 15.02
CA GLU A 110 -6.98 5.83 15.73
C GLU A 110 -7.36 4.33 15.80
N GLN A 111 -8.33 3.91 14.99
CA GLN A 111 -8.81 2.52 14.91
C GLN A 111 -8.50 1.86 13.56
N ASN A 112 -7.77 2.53 12.67
CA ASN A 112 -7.47 2.05 11.33
C ASN A 112 -5.97 1.81 11.15
N THR A 113 -5.61 0.84 10.33
CA THR A 113 -4.22 0.61 9.96
C THR A 113 -3.68 1.81 9.17
N CYS A 114 -2.46 2.24 9.52
CA CYS A 114 -1.74 3.25 8.78
C CYS A 114 -1.29 2.68 7.42
N SER A 115 -1.22 3.52 6.39
CA SER A 115 -0.72 3.14 5.07
C SER A 115 0.69 2.53 5.11
N CYS A 116 1.56 2.98 6.02
CA CYS A 116 2.91 2.39 6.18
C CYS A 116 2.86 0.94 6.68
N PHE A 117 1.92 0.61 7.57
CA PHE A 117 1.70 -0.73 8.06
C PHE A 117 1.11 -1.62 6.98
N THR A 118 0.11 -1.10 6.26
CA THR A 118 -0.48 -1.81 5.09
C THR A 118 0.58 -2.14 4.05
N LYS A 119 1.51 -1.21 3.75
CA LYS A 119 2.64 -1.46 2.84
C LYS A 119 3.58 -2.56 3.36
N ALA A 120 3.95 -2.52 4.64
CA ALA A 120 4.81 -3.53 5.25
C ALA A 120 4.15 -4.92 5.22
N LEU A 121 2.85 -4.98 5.53
CA LEU A 121 2.06 -6.19 5.50
C LEU A 121 2.03 -6.80 4.09
N ILE A 122 1.72 -5.99 3.08
CA ILE A 122 1.72 -6.40 1.67
C ILE A 122 3.09 -6.96 1.26
N ARG A 123 4.17 -6.26 1.63
CA ARG A 123 5.54 -6.71 1.34
C ARG A 123 5.81 -8.10 1.92
N LYS A 124 5.42 -8.36 3.17
CA LYS A 124 5.58 -9.70 3.76
C LYS A 124 4.72 -10.77 3.08
N TYR A 125 3.49 -10.42 2.71
CA TYR A 125 2.64 -11.32 1.92
C TYR A 125 3.30 -11.73 0.60
N TYR A 126 3.99 -10.79 -0.06
CA TYR A 126 4.72 -11.07 -1.30
C TYR A 126 6.01 -11.84 -1.11
N GLN A 127 6.69 -11.69 0.02
CA GLN A 127 7.86 -12.52 0.35
C GLN A 127 7.48 -13.98 0.63
N GLN A 128 6.30 -14.21 1.21
CA GLN A 128 5.82 -15.55 1.54
C GLN A 128 5.09 -16.24 0.38
N SER A 129 4.38 -15.47 -0.44
CA SER A 129 3.90 -15.98 -1.74
C SER A 129 5.09 -16.05 -2.69
N ASN A 130 5.19 -17.03 -3.58
CA ASN A 130 6.29 -17.06 -4.56
C ASN A 130 6.27 -15.85 -5.55
N LEU A 131 5.44 -14.83 -5.31
CA LEU A 131 5.27 -13.69 -6.19
C LEU A 131 6.57 -12.87 -6.33
N ASP A 132 7.37 -12.69 -5.28
CA ASP A 132 8.68 -12.03 -5.40
C ASP A 132 9.59 -12.70 -6.45
N LYS A 133 9.56 -14.04 -6.53
CA LYS A 133 10.29 -14.80 -7.55
C LYS A 133 9.67 -14.69 -8.94
N VAL A 134 8.34 -14.56 -9.01
CA VAL A 134 7.64 -14.35 -10.28
C VAL A 134 7.96 -12.96 -10.82
N LEU A 135 7.89 -11.92 -10.00
CA LEU A 135 8.12 -10.53 -10.42
C LEU A 135 9.59 -10.23 -10.77
N SER A 136 10.54 -11.02 -10.27
CA SER A 136 11.94 -10.91 -10.71
C SER A 136 12.16 -11.46 -12.12
N ILE A 137 11.26 -12.32 -12.62
CA ILE A 137 11.32 -12.94 -13.94
C ILE A 137 10.32 -12.30 -14.91
N GLU A 138 9.14 -11.89 -14.44
CA GLU A 138 8.06 -11.32 -15.23
C GLU A 138 7.94 -9.82 -14.95
N ASN A 139 8.67 -9.02 -15.71
CA ASN A 139 8.71 -7.56 -15.60
C ASN A 139 8.96 -6.91 -16.98
N PHE A 140 8.96 -5.57 -17.02
CA PHE A 140 9.08 -4.84 -18.29
C PHE A 140 10.41 -5.11 -19.02
N ASP A 141 11.50 -5.41 -18.29
CA ASP A 141 12.82 -5.70 -18.87
C ASP A 141 12.87 -7.06 -19.56
N THR A 142 12.12 -8.04 -19.04
CA THR A 142 12.06 -9.40 -19.58
C THR A 142 10.90 -9.61 -20.55
N PHE A 143 10.11 -8.57 -20.85
CA PHE A 143 9.00 -8.65 -21.78
C PHE A 143 9.49 -8.86 -23.22
N ARG A 144 9.02 -9.92 -23.87
CA ARG A 144 9.48 -10.36 -25.21
C ARG A 144 8.43 -10.08 -26.28
N LEU A 145 8.61 -9.00 -27.04
CA LEU A 145 7.74 -8.62 -28.16
C LEU A 145 7.86 -9.56 -29.37
N ASP A 146 9.02 -10.18 -29.54
CA ASP A 146 9.33 -11.09 -30.64
C ASP A 146 8.56 -12.42 -30.56
N CYS A 147 7.98 -12.75 -29.40
CA CYS A 147 7.08 -13.89 -29.22
C CYS A 147 5.74 -13.74 -29.97
N TYR A 148 5.39 -12.52 -30.40
CA TYR A 148 4.11 -12.21 -31.07
C TYR A 148 4.30 -12.11 -32.58
N ASP A 149 3.31 -12.59 -33.35
CA ASP A 149 3.38 -12.57 -34.82
C ASP A 149 3.18 -11.17 -35.40
N GLU A 150 3.78 -10.94 -36.56
CA GLU A 150 3.58 -9.70 -37.32
C GLU A 150 2.36 -9.76 -38.26
N ASP A 151 1.87 -10.97 -38.57
CA ASP A 151 0.79 -11.18 -39.53
C ASP A 151 -0.53 -10.53 -39.09
N LYS A 152 -1.11 -9.73 -39.98
CA LYS A 152 -2.37 -9.00 -39.79
C LYS A 152 -3.59 -9.79 -40.25
N SER A 153 -3.40 -10.86 -41.03
CA SER A 153 -4.47 -11.55 -41.76
C SER A 153 -5.64 -12.01 -40.88
N LYS A 154 -5.33 -12.55 -39.69
CA LYS A 154 -6.32 -13.12 -38.76
C LYS A 154 -7.14 -12.07 -38.00
N PHE A 155 -6.53 -10.93 -37.66
CA PHE A 155 -7.10 -9.98 -36.69
C PHE A 155 -7.32 -8.57 -37.24
N GLY A 156 -6.91 -8.30 -38.47
CA GLY A 156 -6.90 -6.96 -39.09
C GLY A 156 -5.78 -6.04 -38.59
N VAL A 157 -5.13 -6.40 -37.49
CA VAL A 157 -3.97 -5.70 -36.90
C VAL A 157 -2.92 -6.74 -36.52
N SER A 158 -1.66 -6.34 -36.58
CA SER A 158 -0.53 -7.19 -36.21
C SER A 158 -0.56 -7.45 -34.69
N PRO A 159 -0.56 -8.71 -34.22
CA PRO A 159 -0.43 -9.04 -32.80
C PRO A 159 0.78 -8.38 -32.14
N ARG A 160 1.93 -8.34 -32.82
CA ARG A 160 3.16 -7.68 -32.35
C ARG A 160 2.98 -6.17 -32.15
N LEU A 161 2.39 -5.48 -33.12
CA LEU A 161 2.11 -4.04 -32.99
C LEU A 161 1.07 -3.77 -31.88
N ASN A 162 0.05 -4.63 -31.77
CA ASN A 162 -0.98 -4.50 -30.74
C ASN A 162 -0.38 -4.65 -29.33
N ILE A 163 0.43 -5.69 -29.08
CA ILE A 163 1.05 -5.87 -27.77
C ILE A 163 2.08 -4.78 -27.47
N GLN A 164 2.78 -4.24 -28.47
CA GLN A 164 3.67 -3.10 -28.30
C GLN A 164 2.90 -1.87 -27.81
N ASN A 165 1.73 -1.59 -28.38
CA ASN A 165 0.88 -0.50 -27.91
C ASN A 165 0.38 -0.75 -26.47
N ILE A 166 -0.05 -1.97 -26.15
CA ILE A 166 -0.46 -2.34 -24.78
C ILE A 166 0.70 -2.18 -23.79
N TYR A 167 1.90 -2.60 -24.17
CA TYR A 167 3.11 -2.43 -23.38
C TYR A 167 3.36 -0.95 -23.08
N LEU A 168 3.30 -0.08 -24.09
CA LEU A 168 3.47 1.37 -23.91
C LEU A 168 2.37 1.97 -23.04
N MET A 169 1.13 1.53 -23.18
CA MET A 169 0.03 1.96 -22.32
C MET A 169 0.25 1.53 -20.86
N ALA A 170 0.76 0.33 -20.62
CA ALA A 170 1.10 -0.14 -19.27
C ALA A 170 2.27 0.63 -18.65
N VAL A 171 3.31 0.95 -19.43
CA VAL A 171 4.41 1.83 -18.99
C VAL A 171 3.88 3.21 -18.63
N ASN A 172 3.09 3.84 -19.52
CA ASN A 172 2.50 5.15 -19.27
C ASN A 172 1.57 5.15 -18.04
N PHE A 173 0.80 4.08 -17.82
CA PHE A 173 -0.03 3.90 -16.61
C PHE A 173 0.83 3.94 -15.35
N VAL A 174 1.96 3.24 -15.33
CA VAL A 174 2.90 3.19 -14.21
C VAL A 174 3.62 4.54 -14.00
N GLU A 175 3.97 5.24 -15.07
CA GLU A 175 4.61 6.56 -15.01
C GLU A 175 3.68 7.62 -14.44
N LYS A 176 2.40 7.61 -14.86
CA LYS A 176 1.41 8.63 -14.47
C LYS A 176 0.58 8.26 -13.26
N PHE A 177 0.85 7.11 -12.63
CA PHE A 177 0.05 6.51 -11.56
C PHE A 177 -0.30 7.47 -10.42
N ASP A 178 0.63 8.35 -10.02
CA ASP A 178 0.39 9.31 -8.93
C ASP A 178 -0.37 10.57 -9.34
N SER A 179 -0.44 10.84 -10.64
CA SER A 179 -0.99 12.07 -11.21
C SER A 179 -2.32 11.86 -11.94
N GLN A 180 -2.64 10.62 -12.33
CA GLN A 180 -3.81 10.28 -13.12
C GLN A 180 -4.48 9.04 -12.55
N TYR A 181 -5.77 9.18 -12.24
CA TYR A 181 -6.62 8.06 -11.87
C TYR A 181 -7.05 7.30 -13.11
N GLU A 182 -6.63 6.04 -13.22
CA GLU A 182 -7.00 5.15 -14.32
C GLU A 182 -7.22 3.71 -13.80
N ASN A 183 -8.06 2.95 -14.49
CA ASN A 183 -8.24 1.51 -14.30
C ASN A 183 -8.03 0.80 -15.63
N LEU A 184 -7.38 -0.37 -15.63
CA LEU A 184 -7.11 -1.12 -16.86
C LEU A 184 -7.86 -2.44 -16.87
N TYR A 185 -8.41 -2.79 -18.04
CA TYR A 185 -9.11 -4.04 -18.27
C TYR A 185 -8.42 -4.83 -19.39
N LEU A 186 -7.62 -5.82 -19.00
CA LEU A 186 -6.84 -6.68 -19.88
C LEU A 186 -7.69 -7.90 -20.29
N TYR A 187 -8.03 -8.03 -21.57
CA TYR A 187 -8.91 -9.12 -22.01
C TYR A 187 -8.49 -9.73 -23.34
N GLY A 188 -8.79 -11.01 -23.53
CA GLY A 188 -8.44 -11.77 -24.74
C GLY A 188 -8.18 -13.23 -24.41
N ASN A 189 -7.87 -14.05 -25.40
CA ASN A 189 -7.66 -15.49 -25.22
C ASN A 189 -6.51 -15.81 -24.25
N SER A 190 -6.50 -17.04 -23.74
CA SER A 190 -5.45 -17.55 -22.86
C SER A 190 -4.08 -17.53 -23.56
N GLY A 191 -3.01 -17.38 -22.77
CA GLY A 191 -1.65 -17.48 -23.29
C GLY A 191 -1.13 -16.27 -24.07
N LEU A 192 -1.80 -15.12 -24.01
CA LEU A 192 -1.39 -13.90 -24.73
C LEU A 192 -0.58 -12.90 -23.89
N GLY A 193 -0.29 -13.19 -22.62
CA GLY A 193 0.57 -12.34 -21.78
C GLY A 193 -0.15 -11.30 -20.91
N LYS A 194 -1.47 -11.44 -20.67
CA LYS A 194 -2.24 -10.54 -19.78
C LYS A 194 -1.67 -10.50 -18.36
N THR A 195 -1.55 -11.67 -17.72
CA THR A 195 -0.95 -11.84 -16.39
C THR A 195 0.47 -11.29 -16.34
N PHE A 196 1.28 -11.49 -17.39
CA PHE A 196 2.63 -10.95 -17.47
C PHE A 196 2.64 -9.41 -17.44
N ILE A 197 1.77 -8.75 -18.22
CA ILE A 197 1.62 -7.28 -18.18
C ILE A 197 1.15 -6.81 -16.78
N SER A 198 0.22 -7.53 -16.16
CA SER A 198 -0.18 -7.24 -14.76
C SER A 198 1.00 -7.34 -13.80
N HIS A 199 1.87 -8.35 -13.95
CA HIS A 199 3.09 -8.51 -13.15
C HIS A 199 4.09 -7.37 -13.39
N CYS A 200 4.26 -6.93 -14.64
CA CYS A 200 5.12 -5.79 -14.96
C CYS A 200 4.66 -4.52 -14.22
N ILE A 201 3.35 -4.23 -14.27
CA ILE A 201 2.75 -3.10 -13.55
C ILE A 201 2.95 -3.26 -12.03
N ALA A 202 2.71 -4.46 -11.50
CA ALA A 202 2.87 -4.74 -10.08
C ALA A 202 4.30 -4.49 -9.59
N LYS A 203 5.29 -5.03 -10.32
CA LYS A 203 6.71 -4.92 -9.99
C LYS A 203 7.16 -3.46 -9.92
N GLU A 204 6.90 -2.70 -10.98
CA GLU A 204 7.30 -1.28 -11.02
C GLU A 204 6.66 -0.45 -9.91
N LEU A 205 5.37 -0.63 -9.64
CA LEU A 205 4.69 0.13 -8.59
C LEU A 205 5.17 -0.28 -7.19
N LEU A 206 5.50 -1.55 -6.98
CA LEU A 206 6.13 -2.01 -5.74
C LEU A 206 7.52 -1.39 -5.56
N ASP A 207 8.33 -1.33 -6.62
CA ASP A 207 9.65 -0.69 -6.59
C ASP A 207 9.55 0.82 -6.29
N LYS A 208 8.48 1.48 -6.78
CA LYS A 208 8.12 2.86 -6.44
C LYS A 208 7.49 3.01 -5.04
N GLY A 209 7.47 1.96 -4.23
CA GLY A 209 6.96 1.97 -2.86
C GLY A 209 5.44 2.11 -2.74
N LYS A 210 4.68 1.77 -3.78
CA LYS A 210 3.21 1.72 -3.75
C LYS A 210 2.72 0.42 -3.11
N SER A 211 1.55 0.49 -2.50
CA SER A 211 0.84 -0.68 -2.01
C SER A 211 0.10 -1.35 -3.16
N VAL A 212 0.67 -2.43 -3.70
CA VAL A 212 0.02 -3.26 -4.74
C VAL A 212 -0.52 -4.52 -4.11
N ILE A 213 -1.70 -4.96 -4.53
CA ILE A 213 -2.26 -6.25 -4.14
C ILE A 213 -2.61 -7.02 -5.38
N TYR A 214 -2.11 -8.26 -5.46
CA TYR A 214 -2.31 -9.15 -6.59
C TYR A 214 -3.02 -10.40 -6.08
N GLN A 215 -4.20 -10.68 -6.64
CA GLN A 215 -4.96 -11.90 -6.34
C GLN A 215 -5.65 -12.41 -7.60
N THR A 216 -5.75 -13.73 -7.74
CA THR A 216 -6.70 -14.31 -8.69
C THR A 216 -8.12 -13.99 -8.23
N ALA A 217 -9.09 -13.91 -9.15
CA ALA A 217 -10.48 -13.68 -8.80
C ALA A 217 -11.02 -14.74 -7.82
N THR A 218 -10.59 -16.00 -7.96
CA THR A 218 -10.93 -17.09 -7.04
C THR A 218 -10.40 -16.82 -5.62
N ASP A 219 -9.10 -16.51 -5.49
CA ASP A 219 -8.48 -16.24 -4.19
C ASP A 219 -9.08 -15.01 -3.50
N LEU A 220 -9.43 -14.00 -4.29
CA LEU A 220 -10.09 -12.78 -3.81
C LEU A 220 -11.45 -13.10 -3.18
N ILE A 221 -12.31 -13.83 -3.89
CA ILE A 221 -13.63 -14.23 -3.37
C ILE A 221 -13.50 -15.10 -2.13
N ASP A 222 -12.58 -16.08 -2.14
CA ASP A 222 -12.36 -16.95 -0.98
C ASP A 222 -11.77 -16.20 0.21
N SER A 223 -10.95 -15.18 -0.04
CA SER A 223 -10.47 -14.25 0.99
C SER A 223 -11.63 -13.47 1.63
N ILE A 224 -12.51 -12.89 0.81
CA ILE A 224 -13.68 -12.12 1.29
C ILE A 224 -14.64 -13.04 2.08
N ARG A 225 -14.92 -14.23 1.55
CA ARG A 225 -15.78 -15.23 2.19
C ARG A 225 -15.26 -15.60 3.57
N ARG A 226 -13.99 -16.01 3.69
CA ARG A 226 -13.40 -16.38 4.98
C ARG A 226 -13.49 -15.25 6.02
N ASN A 227 -13.27 -14.01 5.62
CA ASN A 227 -13.35 -12.87 6.53
C ASN A 227 -14.77 -12.59 7.02
N LYS A 228 -15.80 -12.73 6.17
CA LYS A 228 -17.20 -12.46 6.57
C LYS A 228 -17.83 -13.57 7.41
N PHE A 229 -17.40 -14.82 7.24
CA PHE A 229 -17.99 -15.96 7.96
C PHE A 229 -17.23 -16.37 9.23
N ASN A 230 -16.03 -15.82 9.47
CA ASN A 230 -15.31 -16.02 10.73
C ASN A 230 -15.78 -15.02 11.80
N GLN A 231 -16.61 -15.48 12.74
CA GLN A 231 -17.19 -14.68 13.83
C GLN A 231 -16.16 -14.10 14.82
N ASN A 232 -14.91 -14.58 14.81
CA ASN A 232 -13.86 -14.17 15.75
C ASN A 232 -13.00 -12.99 15.27
N ILE A 233 -13.22 -12.47 14.06
CA ILE A 233 -12.43 -11.37 13.49
C ILE A 233 -13.28 -10.10 13.53
N GLN A 234 -13.24 -9.37 14.65
CA GLN A 234 -13.94 -8.08 14.81
C GLN A 234 -13.26 -6.92 14.06
N VAL A 235 -12.08 -7.14 13.46
CA VAL A 235 -11.32 -6.10 12.78
C VAL A 235 -11.60 -6.15 11.27
N ASN A 236 -11.75 -4.97 10.66
CA ASN A 236 -11.94 -4.72 9.23
C ASN A 236 -10.75 -5.23 8.39
N THR A 237 -10.57 -6.54 8.36
CA THR A 237 -9.39 -7.23 7.83
C THR A 237 -9.34 -7.16 6.30
N LEU A 238 -10.42 -6.70 5.64
CA LEU A 238 -10.44 -6.44 4.20
C LEU A 238 -10.07 -4.99 3.84
N SER A 239 -9.83 -4.12 4.82
CA SER A 239 -9.43 -2.72 4.61
C SER A 239 -8.27 -2.58 3.62
N TYR A 240 -7.31 -3.52 3.64
CA TYR A 240 -6.19 -3.53 2.70
C TYR A 240 -6.63 -3.61 1.23
N LEU A 241 -7.72 -4.33 0.91
CA LEU A 241 -8.25 -4.44 -0.46
C LEU A 241 -8.86 -3.12 -0.93
N TYR A 242 -9.37 -2.31 -0.01
CA TYR A 242 -9.96 -1.01 -0.32
C TYR A 242 -8.91 0.10 -0.36
N GLN A 243 -7.92 0.04 0.52
CA GLN A 243 -6.96 1.13 0.74
C GLN A 243 -5.69 1.02 -0.10
N CYS A 244 -5.33 -0.17 -0.57
CA CYS A 244 -4.14 -0.34 -1.42
C CYS A 244 -4.23 0.55 -2.66
N ASP A 245 -3.07 1.08 -3.06
CA ASP A 245 -2.92 1.99 -4.18
C ASP A 245 -3.35 1.32 -5.48
N LEU A 246 -2.92 0.08 -5.72
CA LEU A 246 -3.35 -0.73 -6.85
C LEU A 246 -3.88 -2.10 -6.39
N LEU A 247 -5.07 -2.48 -6.87
CA LEU A 247 -5.58 -3.84 -6.79
C LEU A 247 -5.54 -4.47 -8.18
N ILE A 248 -4.91 -5.63 -8.30
CA ILE A 248 -4.88 -6.47 -9.49
C ILE A 248 -5.73 -7.70 -9.24
N ILE A 249 -6.79 -7.86 -10.04
CA ILE A 249 -7.67 -9.02 -10.05
C ILE A 249 -7.36 -9.82 -11.32
N ASP A 250 -6.59 -10.89 -11.18
CA ASP A 250 -6.18 -11.74 -12.31
C ASP A 250 -7.22 -12.83 -12.59
N ASP A 251 -7.39 -13.19 -13.85
CA ASP A 251 -8.28 -14.27 -14.31
C ASP A 251 -9.74 -14.14 -13.83
N LEU A 252 -10.29 -12.92 -13.87
CA LEU A 252 -11.72 -12.69 -13.61
C LEU A 252 -12.58 -13.56 -14.55
N GLY A 253 -13.47 -14.37 -13.98
CA GLY A 253 -14.30 -15.31 -14.72
C GLY A 253 -14.03 -16.77 -14.36
N THR A 254 -12.92 -17.08 -13.68
CA THR A 254 -12.60 -18.45 -13.25
C THR A 254 -13.23 -18.82 -11.91
N GLU A 255 -13.62 -17.84 -11.12
CA GLU A 255 -14.22 -18.06 -9.80
C GLU A 255 -15.64 -18.62 -9.89
N SER A 256 -16.06 -19.36 -8.85
CA SER A 256 -17.43 -19.87 -8.76
C SER A 256 -18.44 -18.73 -8.69
N LEU A 257 -19.24 -18.60 -9.76
CA LEU A 257 -20.22 -17.53 -9.89
C LEU A 257 -21.42 -17.77 -8.97
N THR A 258 -21.38 -17.16 -7.78
CA THR A 258 -22.51 -17.10 -6.85
C THR A 258 -23.05 -15.69 -6.77
N GLU A 259 -24.28 -15.54 -6.26
CA GLU A 259 -24.85 -14.21 -5.96
C GLU A 259 -23.96 -13.45 -4.97
N PHE A 260 -23.44 -14.16 -3.97
CA PHE A 260 -22.45 -13.62 -3.04
C PHE A 260 -21.21 -13.07 -3.77
N ALA A 261 -20.58 -13.87 -4.64
CA ALA A 261 -19.39 -13.42 -5.38
C ALA A 261 -19.66 -12.18 -6.24
N ASN A 262 -20.79 -12.14 -6.93
CA ASN A 262 -21.22 -10.96 -7.71
C ASN A 262 -21.36 -9.71 -6.84
N ASN A 263 -22.05 -9.84 -5.70
CA ASN A 263 -22.30 -8.72 -4.81
C ASN A 263 -21.01 -8.20 -4.16
N GLU A 264 -20.12 -9.09 -3.74
CA GLU A 264 -18.84 -8.70 -3.14
C GLU A 264 -17.90 -8.04 -4.16
N LEU A 265 -17.80 -8.57 -5.39
CA LEU A 265 -17.03 -7.91 -6.45
C LEU A 265 -17.60 -6.53 -6.77
N PHE A 266 -18.92 -6.40 -6.86
CA PHE A 266 -19.56 -5.11 -7.07
C PHE A 266 -19.25 -4.12 -5.95
N ASN A 267 -19.40 -4.52 -4.69
CA ASN A 267 -19.13 -3.65 -3.55
C ASN A 267 -17.66 -3.22 -3.51
N LEU A 268 -16.74 -4.16 -3.75
CA LEU A 268 -15.31 -3.89 -3.80
C LEU A 268 -14.95 -2.89 -4.89
N LEU A 269 -15.36 -3.15 -6.14
CA LEU A 269 -15.07 -2.26 -7.26
C LEU A 269 -15.73 -0.90 -7.05
N ASN A 270 -17.01 -0.86 -6.67
CA ASN A 270 -17.73 0.39 -6.48
C ASN A 270 -17.06 1.25 -5.40
N ARG A 271 -16.61 0.66 -4.29
CA ARG A 271 -15.89 1.39 -3.24
C ARG A 271 -14.55 1.96 -3.74
N ARG A 272 -13.76 1.15 -4.46
CA ARG A 272 -12.48 1.60 -5.03
C ARG A 272 -12.66 2.70 -6.07
N LEU A 273 -13.71 2.63 -6.88
CA LEU A 273 -14.07 3.69 -7.83
C LEU A 273 -14.41 5.01 -7.11
N MET A 274 -15.20 4.95 -6.03
CA MET A 274 -15.55 6.13 -5.23
C MET A 274 -14.34 6.76 -4.54
N ASP A 275 -13.42 5.92 -4.05
CA ASP A 275 -12.20 6.37 -3.36
C ASP A 275 -11.04 6.68 -4.33
N GLN A 276 -11.29 6.63 -5.65
CA GLN A 276 -10.29 6.81 -6.73
C GLN A 276 -9.02 5.95 -6.54
N LYS A 277 -9.21 4.69 -6.17
CA LYS A 277 -8.15 3.69 -6.04
C LYS A 277 -8.09 2.80 -7.29
N SER A 278 -6.95 2.82 -7.98
CA SER A 278 -6.78 2.16 -9.28
C SER A 278 -6.93 0.64 -9.20
N THR A 279 -7.54 0.06 -10.23
CA THR A 279 -7.74 -1.39 -10.33
C THR A 279 -7.34 -1.88 -11.72
N VAL A 280 -6.58 -2.97 -11.78
CA VAL A 280 -6.30 -3.71 -13.02
C VAL A 280 -7.07 -5.03 -12.95
N ILE A 281 -7.83 -5.34 -13.99
CA ILE A 281 -8.54 -6.61 -14.11
C ILE A 281 -8.00 -7.32 -15.33
N SER A 282 -7.70 -8.61 -15.20
CA SER A 282 -7.43 -9.48 -16.34
C SER A 282 -8.54 -10.53 -16.51
N THR A 283 -8.87 -10.90 -17.75
CA THR A 283 -9.87 -11.94 -18.02
C THR A 283 -9.64 -12.67 -19.34
N ASN A 284 -10.08 -13.93 -19.41
CA ASN A 284 -10.21 -14.68 -20.66
C ASN A 284 -11.61 -14.54 -21.30
N LEU A 285 -12.55 -13.86 -20.65
CA LEU A 285 -13.91 -13.66 -21.15
C LEU A 285 -13.94 -12.56 -22.21
N SER A 286 -14.72 -12.80 -23.26
CA SER A 286 -15.18 -11.74 -24.16
C SER A 286 -16.16 -10.81 -23.43
N LEU A 287 -16.36 -9.60 -23.98
CA LEU A 287 -17.33 -8.64 -23.44
C LEU A 287 -18.75 -9.21 -23.33
N LYS A 288 -19.16 -10.05 -24.31
CA LYS A 288 -20.46 -10.71 -24.31
C LYS A 288 -20.56 -11.76 -23.21
N GLU A 289 -19.51 -12.53 -22.98
CA GLU A 289 -19.45 -13.51 -21.90
C GLU A 289 -19.44 -12.83 -20.53
N LEU A 290 -18.74 -11.71 -20.39
CA LEU A 290 -18.75 -10.88 -19.19
C LEU A 290 -20.18 -10.42 -18.86
N GLN A 291 -20.90 -9.83 -19.83
CA GLN A 291 -22.28 -9.37 -19.68
C GLN A 291 -23.26 -10.51 -19.34
N LYS A 292 -23.00 -11.72 -19.84
CA LYS A 292 -23.82 -12.90 -19.53
C LYS A 292 -23.50 -13.47 -18.14
N ARG A 293 -22.24 -13.40 -17.72
CA ARG A 293 -21.75 -14.00 -16.48
C ARG A 293 -22.05 -13.13 -15.27
N TYR A 294 -21.82 -11.83 -15.35
CA TYR A 294 -21.94 -10.94 -14.20
C TYR A 294 -23.20 -10.10 -14.23
N SER A 295 -23.58 -9.58 -13.06
CA SER A 295 -24.70 -8.64 -12.97
C SER A 295 -24.51 -7.42 -13.89
N THR A 296 -25.62 -6.87 -14.36
CA THR A 296 -25.62 -5.67 -15.22
C THR A 296 -24.96 -4.48 -14.54
N ARG A 297 -25.12 -4.34 -13.21
CA ARG A 297 -24.50 -3.27 -12.41
C ARG A 297 -22.98 -3.40 -12.36
N LEU A 298 -22.46 -4.60 -12.08
CA LEU A 298 -21.02 -4.87 -12.07
C LEU A 298 -20.41 -4.62 -13.45
N THR A 299 -21.04 -5.16 -14.49
CA THR A 299 -20.57 -5.00 -15.87
C THR A 299 -20.59 -3.53 -16.31
N SER A 300 -21.63 -2.78 -15.94
CA SER A 300 -21.73 -1.34 -16.21
C SER A 300 -20.59 -0.55 -15.54
N ARG A 301 -20.21 -0.89 -14.30
CA ARG A 301 -19.06 -0.27 -13.62
C ARG A 301 -17.75 -0.54 -14.35
N ILE A 302 -17.54 -1.78 -14.81
CA ILE A 302 -16.33 -2.13 -15.57
C ILE A 302 -16.30 -1.37 -16.90
N ILE A 303 -17.36 -1.46 -17.70
CA ILE A 303 -17.42 -0.84 -19.03
C ILE A 303 -17.26 0.69 -18.96
N GLY A 304 -17.86 1.34 -17.96
CA GLY A 304 -17.84 2.81 -17.87
C GLY A 304 -16.59 3.42 -17.25
N ASN A 305 -15.74 2.65 -16.56
CA ASN A 305 -14.65 3.20 -15.73
C ASN A 305 -13.27 2.56 -15.99
N PHE A 306 -13.14 1.68 -16.97
CA PHE A 306 -11.89 0.99 -17.30
C PHE A 306 -11.47 1.24 -18.75
N THR A 307 -10.18 1.40 -18.96
CA THR A 307 -9.55 1.39 -20.28
C THR A 307 -9.38 -0.05 -20.74
N PHE A 308 -9.99 -0.41 -21.87
CA PHE A 308 -10.00 -1.79 -22.38
C PHE A 308 -8.77 -2.06 -23.26
N LEU A 309 -7.93 -3.01 -22.84
CA LEU A 309 -6.74 -3.45 -23.56
C LEU A 309 -6.96 -4.86 -24.10
N LYS A 310 -7.22 -4.97 -25.40
CA LYS A 310 -7.51 -6.24 -26.07
C LYS A 310 -6.23 -6.95 -26.50
N PHE A 311 -5.97 -8.10 -25.92
CA PHE A 311 -4.90 -9.01 -26.32
C PHE A 311 -5.38 -9.86 -27.49
N ILE A 312 -4.59 -9.89 -28.56
CA ILE A 312 -4.82 -10.68 -29.78
C ILE A 312 -3.56 -11.46 -30.13
N GLY A 313 -3.73 -12.55 -30.89
CA GLY A 313 -2.63 -13.43 -31.29
C GLY A 313 -2.93 -14.90 -30.98
N ASP A 314 -1.94 -15.74 -31.27
CA ASP A 314 -1.92 -17.15 -30.88
C ASP A 314 -1.19 -17.32 -29.53
N ASP A 315 -1.39 -18.44 -28.83
CA ASP A 315 -0.77 -18.71 -27.53
C ASP A 315 0.77 -18.65 -27.60
N ILE A 316 1.36 -17.66 -26.93
CA ILE A 316 2.80 -17.43 -26.97
C ILE A 316 3.59 -18.36 -26.04
N ARG A 317 2.92 -19.08 -25.13
CA ARG A 317 3.59 -20.06 -24.24
C ARG A 317 4.20 -21.20 -25.07
N LEU A 318 3.52 -21.61 -26.14
CA LEU A 318 4.00 -22.63 -27.08
C LEU A 318 5.24 -22.17 -27.86
N LYS A 319 5.38 -20.86 -28.10
CA LYS A 319 6.54 -20.29 -28.78
C LYS A 319 7.71 -20.09 -27.84
N LYS A 320 7.47 -19.64 -26.61
CA LYS A 320 8.50 -19.54 -25.56
C LYS A 320 9.14 -20.90 -25.28
N ALA A 321 8.35 -21.98 -25.23
CA ALA A 321 8.87 -23.34 -25.02
C ALA A 321 9.76 -23.85 -26.16
N LYS A 322 9.71 -23.25 -27.37
CA LYS A 322 10.57 -23.60 -28.51
C LYS A 322 11.85 -22.75 -28.59
N LEU A 323 11.95 -21.70 -27.77
CA LEU A 323 13.08 -20.77 -27.72
C LEU A 323 14.02 -21.05 -26.53
N LEU A 324 13.68 -22.02 -25.69
CA LEU A 324 14.52 -22.58 -24.62
C LEU A 324 15.17 -23.89 -25.10
#